data_AF-A0A1G0Y5U7-F1
#
_entry.id   AF-A0A1G0Y5U7-F1
#
_cell.length_a   1.000
_cell.length_b   1.000
_cell.length_c   1.000
_cell.angle_alpha   90.00
_cell.angle_beta   90.00
_cell.angle_gamma   90.00
#
_symmetry.space_group_name_H-M   'P 1'
#
loop_
_entity.id
_entity.type
_entity.pdbx_description
1 polymer ?
#
loop_
_entity_poly.entity_id
_entity_poly.type
_entity_poly.pdbx_seq_one_letter_code
_entity_poly.pdbx_strand_id
1 'polypeptide(L)' 'MAGVKKNHACNLLRRPQLSVKQVSVECGFDSQNHFSAWFKNQTGQSPSAFRKSVSELMNQ' A
#
# COMPACT_ATOMS: atom_id res chain seq x y z
N MET A 1 -9.37 -2.08 -15.84
CA MET A 1 -8.16 -1.31 -15.47
C MET A 1 -7.91 -1.22 -13.94
N ALA A 2 -8.40 -2.16 -13.11
CA ALA A 2 -8.19 -2.11 -11.64
C ALA A 2 -6.89 -2.76 -11.15
N GLY A 3 -6.34 -3.73 -11.91
CA GLY A 3 -5.17 -4.51 -11.49
C GLY A 3 -3.85 -3.74 -11.44
N VAL A 4 -3.66 -2.75 -12.33
CA VAL A 4 -2.40 -1.97 -12.41
C VAL A 4 -2.18 -1.13 -11.14
N LYS A 5 -3.26 -0.52 -10.61
CA LYS A 5 -3.21 0.27 -9.38
C LYS A 5 -2.79 -0.56 -8.16
N LYS A 6 -3.27 -1.81 -8.07
CA LYS A 6 -2.93 -2.72 -6.96
C LYS A 6 -1.44 -3.05 -6.96
N ASN A 7 -0.89 -3.45 -8.10
CA ASN A 7 0.52 -3.79 -8.22
C ASN A 7 1.42 -2.59 -7.92
N HIS A 8 1.04 -1.41 -8.40
CA HIS A 8 1.78 -0.17 -8.12
C HIS A 8 1.78 0.15 -6.61
N ALA A 9 0.61 0.12 -5.96
CA ALA A 9 0.49 0.35 -4.52
C ALA A 9 1.32 -0.65 -3.69
N CYS A 10 1.26 -1.95 -4.03
CA CYS A 10 2.08 -2.98 -3.36
C CYS A 10 3.58 -2.73 -3.53
N ASN A 11 4.03 -2.30 -4.71
CA ASN A 11 5.44 -2.01 -4.97
C ASN A 11 5.93 -0.79 -4.16
N LEU A 12 5.10 0.24 -4.06
CA LEU A 12 5.42 1.42 -3.25
C LEU A 12 5.42 1.11 -1.74
N LEU A 13 4.49 0.28 -1.25
CA LEU A 13 4.44 -0.12 0.16
C LEU A 13 5.63 -0.97 0.61
N ARG A 14 6.33 -1.62 -0.32
CA ARG A 14 7.58 -2.35 -0.04
C ARG A 14 8.77 -1.41 0.23
N ARG A 15 8.66 -0.12 -0.12
CA ARG A 15 9.74 0.85 0.06
C ARG A 15 9.66 1.46 1.45
N PRO A 16 10.59 1.17 2.37
CA PRO A 16 10.55 1.69 3.74
C PRO A 16 10.70 3.22 3.80
N GLN A 17 11.26 3.86 2.76
CA GLN A 17 11.35 5.31 2.67
C GLN A 17 10.01 6.02 2.37
N LEU A 18 8.98 5.32 1.88
CA LEU A 18 7.69 5.94 1.55
C LEU A 18 6.69 5.72 2.67
N SER A 19 6.11 6.80 3.22
CA SER A 19 4.99 6.69 4.16
C SER A 19 3.71 6.21 3.46
N VAL A 20 2.78 5.59 4.20
CA VAL A 20 1.49 5.15 3.64
C VAL A 20 0.71 6.33 3.02
N LYS A 21 0.87 7.53 3.57
CA LYS A 21 0.32 8.79 3.03
C LYS A 21 0.94 9.17 1.67
N GLN A 22 2.26 9.05 1.52
CA GLN A 22 2.90 9.30 0.23
C GLN A 22 2.45 8.29 -0.81
N VAL A 23 2.37 7.01 -0.42
CA VAL A 23 1.86 5.96 -1.32
C VAL A 23 0.42 6.23 -1.77
N SER A 24 -0.44 6.74 -0.87
CA SER A 24 -1.82 7.08 -1.26
C SER A 24 -1.85 8.19 -2.32
N VAL A 25 -1.01 9.22 -2.16
CA VAL A 25 -0.93 10.33 -3.13
C VAL A 25 -0.37 9.86 -4.47
N GLU A 26 0.71 9.07 -4.46
CA GLU A 26 1.32 8.47 -5.66
C GLU A 26 0.32 7.57 -6.42
N CYS A 27 -0.57 6.89 -5.70
CA CYS A 27 -1.61 6.06 -6.29
C CYS A 27 -2.86 6.85 -6.76
N GLY A 28 -2.86 8.19 -6.61
CA GLY A 28 -3.95 9.08 -7.02
C GLY A 28 -5.14 9.11 -6.05
N PHE A 29 -4.91 8.88 -4.75
CA PHE A 29 -5.93 9.01 -3.72
C PHE A 29 -5.77 10.33 -2.97
N ASP A 30 -6.90 10.99 -2.75
CA ASP A 30 -7.00 12.26 -2.02
C ASP A 30 -6.69 12.10 -0.53
N SER A 31 -6.93 10.91 0.01
CA SER A 31 -6.80 10.64 1.45
C SER A 31 -6.30 9.22 1.74
N GLN A 32 -5.48 9.12 2.79
CA GLN A 32 -4.96 7.83 3.28
C GLN A 32 -6.08 6.87 3.68
N ASN A 33 -7.21 7.36 4.22
CA ASN A 33 -8.36 6.53 4.59
C ASN A 33 -9.02 5.89 3.37
N HIS A 34 -9.24 6.67 2.29
CA HIS A 34 -9.77 6.16 1.02
C HIS A 34 -8.84 5.10 0.43
N PHE A 35 -7.54 5.38 0.40
CA PHE A 35 -6.54 4.41 -0.04
C PHE A 35 -6.56 3.15 0.82
N SER A 36 -6.66 3.28 2.15
CA SER A 36 -6.64 2.13 3.06
C SER A 36 -7.84 1.22 2.89
N ALA A 37 -9.04 1.80 2.74
CA ALA A 37 -10.26 1.05 2.47
C ALA A 37 -10.20 0.34 1.11
N TRP A 38 -9.78 1.06 0.06
CA TRP A 38 -9.60 0.50 -1.27
C TRP A 38 -8.55 -0.62 -1.28
N PHE A 39 -7.38 -0.39 -0.69
CA PHE A 39 -6.28 -1.36 -0.66
C PHE A 39 -6.67 -2.62 0.11
N LYS A 40 -7.38 -2.47 1.25
CA LYS A 40 -7.95 -3.61 1.97
C LYS A 40 -8.95 -4.38 1.13
N ASN A 41 -9.81 -3.70 0.37
CA ASN A 41 -10.74 -4.38 -0.53
C ASN A 41 -10.03 -5.12 -1.68
N GLN A 42 -8.86 -4.64 -2.13
CA GLN A 42 -8.08 -5.26 -3.20
C GLN A 42 -7.13 -6.38 -2.72
N THR A 43 -6.66 -6.33 -1.48
CA THR A 43 -5.59 -7.21 -0.95
C THR A 43 -5.99 -8.03 0.27
N GLY A 44 -7.15 -7.74 0.88
CA GLY A 44 -7.62 -8.34 2.13
C GLY A 44 -7.01 -7.71 3.39
N GLN A 45 -5.98 -6.88 3.29
CA GLN A 45 -5.24 -6.33 4.44
C GLN A 45 -5.06 -4.81 4.32
N SER A 46 -4.89 -4.12 5.45
CA SER A 46 -4.61 -2.67 5.42
C SER A 46 -3.19 -2.41 4.89
N PRO A 47 -2.92 -1.25 4.27
CA PRO A 47 -1.58 -0.90 3.80
C PRO A 47 -0.50 -0.99 4.88
N SER A 48 -0.84 -0.59 6.11
CA SER A 48 0.06 -0.67 7.26
C SER A 48 0.35 -2.11 7.68
N ALA A 49 -0.66 -2.99 7.65
CA ALA A 49 -0.47 -4.41 7.95
C ALA A 49 0.39 -5.08 6.86
N PHE A 50 0.10 -4.80 5.59
CA PHE A 50 0.90 -5.27 4.46
C PHE A 50 2.36 -4.83 4.59
N ARG A 51 2.59 -3.56 4.93
CA ARG A 51 3.94 -3.02 5.14
C ARG A 51 4.67 -3.70 6.29
N LYS A 52 4.00 -3.98 7.41
CA LYS A 52 4.59 -4.72 8.53
C LYS A 52 5.00 -6.13 8.09
N SER A 53 4.11 -6.83 7.40
CA SER A 53 4.40 -8.18 6.87
C SER A 53 5.58 -8.18 5.90
N VAL A 54 5.67 -7.20 4.99
CA VAL A 54 6.83 -7.06 4.10
C VAL A 54 8.10 -6.75 4.88
N SER A 55 8.05 -5.84 5.86
CA SER A 55 9.22 -5.51 6.67
C SER A 55 9.75 -6.73 7.44
N GLU A 56 8.86 -7.60 7.89
CA GLU A 56 9.22 -8.84 8.59
C GLU A 56 9.85 -9.88 7.64
N LEU A 57 9.37 -9.96 6.40
CA LEU A 57 9.94 -10.84 5.36
C LEU A 57 11.30 -10.37 4.82
N MET A 58 11.63 -9.09 4.92
CA MET A 58 12.90 -8.52 4.44
C MET A 58 14.03 -8.60 5.49
N ASN A 59 13.73 -9.14 6.67
CA ASN A 59 14.65 -9.26 7.80
C ASN A 59 15.19 -10.70 7.99
N GLN A 60 15.08 -11.55 6.96
CA GLN A 60 15.75 -12.87 6.86
C GLN A 60 16.77 -12.89 5.73
#